data_AF-A0A534KVP6-F1
#
_entry.id   AF-A0A534KVP6-F1
#
_cell.length_a   1.000
_cell.length_b   1.000
_cell.length_c   1.000
_cell.angle_alpha   90.00
_cell.angle_beta   90.00
_cell.angle_gamma   90.00
#
_symmetry.space_group_name_H-M   'P 1'
#
loop_
_entity.id
_entity.type
_entity.pdbx_description
1 polymer ?
#
loop_
_entity_poly.entity_id
_entity_poly.type
_entity_poly.pdbx_seq_one_letter_code
_entity_poly.pdbx_strand_id
1 'polypeptide(L)'
;MREELLAFVSERGTLLEPDAVEFLLVQRDPIAELDGFLRSCPETPFVVTLDDIRHAGEIARQALRPRTPLDFRPVAVVATPSASFRRLGEKAADGHPDVRILRDITGRSTCEGTLEDFTRYFRHRFQVLRGMLRQRRELAGAQDIAKARRSTREVRIIGMVADIRT
;
A
#
# COMPACT_ATOMS: atom_id res chain seq x y z
N MET A 1 -3.66 -18.57 -25.81
CA MET A 1 -4.20 -17.53 -24.91
C MET A 1 -3.52 -17.44 -23.54
N ARG A 2 -3.56 -18.45 -22.65
CA ARG A 2 -2.85 -18.36 -21.34
C ARG A 2 -1.34 -18.20 -21.48
N GLU A 3 -0.72 -19.00 -22.33
CA GLU A 3 0.73 -18.94 -22.58
C GLU A 3 1.14 -17.64 -23.25
N GLU A 4 0.36 -17.14 -24.20
CA GLU A 4 0.56 -15.83 -24.86
C GLU A 4 0.50 -14.67 -23.87
N LEU A 5 -0.43 -14.72 -22.91
CA LEU A 5 -0.58 -13.71 -21.87
C LEU A 5 0.60 -13.71 -20.90
N LEU A 6 1.10 -14.90 -20.53
CA LEU A 6 2.29 -15.04 -19.70
C LEU A 6 3.56 -14.60 -20.43
N ALA A 7 3.67 -14.88 -21.73
CA ALA A 7 4.76 -14.39 -22.57
C ALA A 7 4.75 -12.86 -22.66
N PHE A 8 3.57 -12.26 -22.88
CA PHE A 8 3.38 -10.81 -22.95
C PHE A 8 3.84 -10.08 -21.68
N VAL A 9 3.51 -10.60 -20.49
CA VAL A 9 3.96 -9.97 -19.23
C VAL A 9 5.43 -10.20 -18.93
N SER A 10 5.98 -11.36 -19.35
CA SER A 10 7.40 -11.68 -19.22
C SER A 10 8.27 -10.71 -20.03
N GLU A 11 7.86 -10.40 -21.28
CA GLU A 11 8.54 -9.40 -22.13
C GLU A 11 8.55 -8.00 -21.52
N ARG A 12 7.52 -7.67 -20.73
CA ARG A 12 7.40 -6.37 -20.05
C ARG A 12 7.98 -6.33 -18.65
N GLY A 13 8.54 -7.45 -18.17
CA GLY A 13 9.15 -7.53 -16.84
C GLY A 13 8.15 -7.47 -15.68
N THR A 14 6.90 -7.87 -15.92
CA THR A 14 5.79 -7.84 -14.96
C THR A 14 5.34 -9.25 -14.61
N LEU A 15 4.95 -9.47 -13.35
CA LEU A 15 4.37 -10.72 -12.87
C LEU A 15 2.85 -10.57 -12.66
N LEU A 16 2.09 -11.64 -12.93
CA LEU A 16 0.66 -11.68 -12.65
C LEU A 16 0.34 -12.61 -11.49
N GLU A 17 -0.55 -12.15 -10.62
CA GLU A 17 -1.16 -12.99 -9.60
C GLU A 17 -2.01 -14.10 -10.24
N PRO A 18 -2.05 -15.33 -9.68
CA PRO A 18 -2.84 -16.42 -10.25
C PRO A 18 -4.32 -16.06 -10.45
N ASP A 19 -4.92 -15.37 -9.48
CA ASP A 19 -6.32 -14.95 -9.54
C ASP A 19 -6.54 -13.89 -10.64
N ALA A 20 -5.57 -13.02 -10.87
CA ALA A 20 -5.58 -12.05 -11.97
C ALA A 20 -5.51 -12.74 -13.34
N VAL A 21 -4.71 -13.80 -13.47
CA VAL A 21 -4.64 -14.61 -14.70
C VAL A 21 -5.99 -15.28 -14.98
N GLU A 22 -6.58 -15.93 -13.98
CA GLU A 22 -7.90 -16.57 -14.12
C GLU A 22 -8.98 -15.55 -14.50
N PHE A 23 -8.96 -14.37 -13.88
CA PHE A 23 -9.91 -13.29 -14.18
C PHE A 23 -9.76 -12.75 -15.62
N LEU A 24 -8.53 -12.50 -16.07
CA LEU A 24 -8.27 -12.01 -17.42
C LEU A 24 -8.72 -13.04 -18.46
N LEU A 25 -8.45 -14.34 -18.26
CA LEU A 25 -8.81 -15.39 -19.22
C LEU A 25 -10.32 -15.54 -19.46
N VAL A 26 -11.17 -15.03 -18.56
CA VAL A 26 -12.64 -15.02 -18.73
C VAL A 26 -13.09 -13.86 -19.64
N GLN A 27 -12.24 -12.86 -19.87
CA GLN A 27 -12.57 -11.69 -20.69
C GLN A 27 -12.37 -11.96 -22.19
N ARG A 28 -13.03 -11.14 -23.02
CA ARG A 28 -13.01 -11.30 -24.49
C ARG A 28 -11.63 -11.02 -25.10
N ASP A 29 -10.86 -10.10 -24.53
CA ASP A 29 -9.51 -9.77 -24.99
C ASP A 29 -8.61 -9.43 -23.79
N PRO A 30 -7.93 -10.43 -23.21
CA PRO A 30 -7.19 -10.26 -21.96
C PRO A 30 -5.87 -9.49 -22.14
N ILE A 31 -5.30 -9.50 -23.34
CA ILE A 31 -4.03 -8.80 -23.63
C ILE A 31 -4.30 -7.31 -23.80
N ALA A 32 -5.36 -6.93 -24.54
CA ALA A 32 -5.70 -5.53 -24.74
C ALA A 32 -6.09 -4.83 -23.43
N GLU A 33 -6.82 -5.53 -22.55
CA GLU A 33 -7.18 -4.99 -21.24
C GLU A 33 -5.96 -4.77 -20.35
N LEU A 34 -5.06 -5.75 -20.30
CA LEU A 34 -3.82 -5.65 -19.53
C LEU A 34 -2.86 -4.59 -20.10
N ASP A 35 -2.74 -4.48 -21.42
CA ASP A 35 -1.94 -3.41 -22.07
C ASP A 35 -2.51 -2.02 -21.75
N GLY A 36 -3.84 -1.88 -21.77
CA GLY A 36 -4.51 -0.65 -21.38
C GLY A 36 -4.22 -0.25 -19.93
N PHE A 37 -4.23 -1.22 -19.02
CA PHE A 37 -3.84 -1.01 -17.63
C PHE A 37 -2.36 -0.60 -17.50
N LEU A 38 -1.43 -1.35 -18.08
CA LEU A 38 0.00 -1.09 -17.96
C LEU A 38 0.39 0.30 -18.51
N ARG A 39 -0.30 0.79 -19.56
CA ARG A 39 -0.10 2.15 -20.10
C ARG A 39 -0.65 3.25 -19.20
N SER A 40 -1.63 2.94 -18.35
CA SER A 40 -2.18 3.89 -17.39
C SER A 40 -1.27 4.11 -16.18
N CYS A 41 -0.34 3.18 -15.95
CA CYS A 41 0.67 3.28 -14.91
C CYS A 41 1.85 4.18 -15.36
N PRO A 42 2.34 5.09 -14.51
CA PRO A 42 3.49 5.94 -14.84
C PRO A 42 4.80 5.13 -14.99
N GLU A 43 4.91 4.02 -14.29
CA GLU A 43 5.99 3.03 -14.42
C GLU A 43 5.39 1.62 -14.50
N THR A 44 6.11 0.70 -15.15
CA THR A 44 5.68 -0.70 -15.28
C THR A 44 5.71 -1.39 -13.91
N PRO A 45 4.55 -1.85 -13.38
CA PRO A 45 4.51 -2.51 -12.09
C PRO A 45 5.20 -3.87 -12.14
N PHE A 46 5.96 -4.21 -11.10
CA PHE A 46 6.64 -5.49 -11.00
C PHE A 46 5.65 -6.66 -10.78
N VAL A 47 4.53 -6.40 -10.09
CA VAL A 47 3.45 -7.37 -9.86
C VAL A 47 2.11 -6.69 -10.14
N VAL A 48 1.22 -7.39 -10.83
CA VAL A 48 -0.16 -7.00 -11.08
C VAL A 48 -1.10 -7.99 -10.41
N THR A 49 -1.87 -7.49 -9.46
CA THR A 49 -2.87 -8.24 -8.70
C THR A 49 -4.26 -8.14 -9.33
N LEU A 50 -5.18 -8.98 -8.89
CA LEU A 50 -6.57 -8.91 -9.34
C LEU A 50 -7.22 -7.57 -8.96
N ASP A 51 -6.89 -7.03 -7.78
CA ASP A 51 -7.41 -5.75 -7.32
C ASP A 51 -6.93 -4.58 -8.20
N ASP A 52 -5.69 -4.62 -8.69
CA ASP A 52 -5.13 -3.58 -9.56
C ASP A 52 -5.91 -3.46 -10.88
N ILE A 53 -6.20 -4.60 -11.50
CA ILE A 53 -6.95 -4.69 -12.76
C ILE A 53 -8.39 -4.22 -12.54
N ARG A 54 -9.01 -4.63 -11.43
CA ARG A 54 -10.38 -4.22 -11.09
C ARG A 54 -10.49 -2.73 -10.79
N HIS A 55 -9.57 -2.18 -10.00
CA HIS A 55 -9.56 -0.75 -9.68
C HIS A 55 -9.40 0.12 -10.93
N ALA A 56 -8.51 -0.27 -11.84
CA ALA A 56 -8.33 0.45 -13.10
C ALA A 56 -9.60 0.43 -13.96
N GLY A 57 -10.28 -0.72 -14.03
CA GLY A 57 -11.58 -0.84 -14.70
C GLY A 57 -12.67 0.03 -14.07
N GLU A 58 -12.68 0.15 -12.74
CA GLU A 58 -13.62 1.01 -12.01
C GLU A 58 -13.36 2.50 -12.25
N ILE A 59 -12.10 2.94 -12.24
CA ILE A 59 -11.71 4.33 -12.55
C ILE A 59 -12.14 4.70 -13.97
N ALA A 60 -11.87 3.85 -14.95
CA ALA A 60 -12.27 4.07 -16.35
C ALA A 60 -13.80 4.15 -16.48
N ARG A 61 -14.54 3.23 -15.85
CA ARG A 61 -16.01 3.26 -15.84
C ARG A 61 -16.57 4.50 -15.15
N GLN A 62 -15.95 4.94 -14.06
CA GLN A 62 -16.37 6.13 -13.33
C GLN A 62 -16.07 7.42 -14.10
N ALA A 63 -14.99 7.45 -14.89
CA ALA A 63 -14.67 8.54 -15.81
C ALA A 63 -15.64 8.61 -17.00
N LEU A 64 -16.11 7.47 -17.49
CA LEU A 64 -17.11 7.34 -18.56
C LEU A 64 -18.55 7.59 -18.10
N ARG A 65 -18.83 7.58 -16.79
CA ARG A 65 -20.15 7.99 -16.29
C ARG A 65 -20.39 9.44 -16.72
N PRO A 66 -21.57 9.77 -17.27
CA PRO A 66 -21.93 11.15 -17.49
C PRO A 66 -21.83 11.86 -16.15
N ARG A 67 -20.79 12.69 -16.00
CA ARG A 67 -20.73 13.60 -14.87
C ARG A 67 -21.92 14.51 -15.06
N THR A 68 -22.91 14.41 -14.17
CA THR A 68 -23.83 15.52 -13.97
C THR A 68 -22.94 16.75 -13.89
N PRO A 69 -23.14 17.76 -14.76
CA PRO A 69 -22.39 19.00 -14.63
C PRO A 69 -22.44 19.37 -13.16
N LEU A 70 -21.29 19.58 -12.53
CA LEU A 70 -21.31 20.20 -11.22
C LEU A 70 -22.11 21.47 -11.43
N ASP A 71 -23.24 21.59 -10.72
CA ASP A 71 -23.98 22.84 -10.67
C ASP A 71 -23.01 23.84 -10.05
N PHE A 72 -22.26 24.52 -10.90
CA PHE A 72 -21.53 25.72 -10.56
C PHE A 72 -22.59 26.78 -10.31
N ARG A 73 -23.32 26.66 -9.20
CA ARG A 73 -23.87 27.85 -8.57
C ARG A 73 -22.66 28.73 -8.34
N PRO A 74 -22.63 29.98 -8.86
CA PRO A 74 -21.63 30.91 -8.44
C PRO A 74 -21.84 31.11 -6.94
N VAL A 75 -21.10 30.35 -6.14
CA VAL A 75 -20.82 30.75 -4.77
C VAL A 75 -20.17 32.10 -4.96
N ALA A 76 -20.82 33.15 -4.43
CA ALA A 76 -20.29 34.51 -4.48
C ALA A 76 -18.79 34.42 -4.20
N VAL A 77 -17.99 34.78 -5.19
CA VAL A 77 -16.54 34.64 -5.14
C VAL A 77 -16.11 35.42 -3.90
N VAL A 78 -15.81 34.71 -2.81
CA VAL A 78 -15.22 35.32 -1.63
C VAL A 78 -13.91 35.87 -2.16
N ALA A 79 -13.83 37.19 -2.22
CA ALA A 79 -12.75 37.92 -2.87
C ALA A 79 -11.42 37.28 -2.46
N THR A 80 -10.69 36.74 -3.43
CA THR A 80 -9.33 36.28 -3.18
C THR A 80 -8.56 37.46 -2.62
N PRO A 81 -7.95 37.37 -1.42
CA PRO A 81 -7.21 38.49 -0.87
C PRO A 81 -6.09 38.83 -1.85
N SER A 82 -6.17 40.04 -2.41
CA SER A 82 -5.15 40.58 -3.30
C SER A 82 -3.83 40.60 -2.55
N ALA A 83 -2.89 39.73 -2.95
CA ALA A 83 -1.52 39.68 -2.47
C ALA A 83 -0.81 40.97 -2.88
N SER A 84 -1.08 42.04 -2.14
CA SER A 84 -0.50 43.35 -2.32
C SER A 84 0.55 43.53 -1.23
N PHE A 85 1.81 43.40 -1.62
CA PHE A 85 3.01 43.50 -0.76
C PHE A 85 3.15 44.82 0.03
N ARG A 86 2.21 45.77 -0.12
CA ARG A 86 2.18 47.07 0.57
C ARG A 86 1.10 47.22 1.62
N ARG A 87 0.25 46.21 1.86
CA ARG A 87 -0.66 46.26 3.00
C ARG A 87 0.08 45.73 4.22
N LEU A 88 0.25 46.59 5.22
CA LEU A 88 0.44 46.15 6.59
C LEU A 88 -0.88 45.45 6.96
N GLY A 89 -1.00 44.16 6.62
CA GLY A 89 -2.16 43.35 6.94
C GLY A 89 -2.32 43.26 8.45
N GLU A 90 -3.56 43.20 8.92
CA GLU A 90 -3.84 42.91 10.32
C GLU A 90 -3.06 41.65 10.75
N LYS A 91 -2.41 41.73 11.91
CA LYS A 91 -1.60 40.65 12.43
C LYS A 91 -2.49 39.41 12.55
N ALA A 92 -2.14 38.33 11.85
CA ALA A 92 -2.88 37.09 11.93
C ALA A 92 -3.03 36.70 13.40
N ALA A 93 -4.26 36.47 13.85
CA ALA A 93 -4.51 36.03 15.21
C ALA A 93 -3.85 34.67 15.44
N ASP A 94 -3.25 34.46 16.61
CA ASP A 94 -2.65 33.19 16.99
C ASP A 94 -3.74 32.11 17.07
N GLY A 95 -3.93 31.38 15.98
CA GLY A 95 -4.77 30.19 15.95
C GLY A 95 -3.99 29.02 16.55
N HIS A 96 -4.47 28.46 17.65
CA HIS A 96 -3.96 27.17 18.10
C HIS A 96 -4.22 26.11 17.02
N PRO A 97 -3.22 25.32 16.61
CA PRO A 97 -3.43 24.28 15.62
C PRO A 97 -4.34 23.19 16.21
N ASP A 98 -5.41 22.86 15.51
CA ASP A 98 -6.29 21.73 15.84
C ASP A 98 -5.62 20.42 15.42
N VAL A 99 -4.70 19.94 16.25
CA VAL A 99 -3.97 18.69 16.02
C VAL A 99 -4.68 17.55 16.74
N ARG A 100 -5.20 16.59 15.98
CA ARG A 100 -5.81 15.37 16.52
C ARG A 100 -4.90 14.17 16.34
N ILE A 101 -4.42 13.60 17.45
CA ILE A 101 -3.62 12.38 17.46
C ILE A 101 -4.52 11.17 17.19
N LEU A 102 -4.38 10.52 16.03
CA LEU A 102 -5.20 9.37 15.63
C LEU A 102 -4.73 8.04 16.25
N ARG A 103 -3.42 7.91 16.51
CA ARG A 103 -2.84 6.70 17.12
C ARG A 103 -1.52 7.01 17.83
N ASP A 104 -1.56 7.05 19.15
CA ASP A 104 -0.37 7.15 19.99
C ASP A 104 0.18 5.75 20.29
N ILE A 105 1.31 5.40 19.68
CA ILE A 105 1.99 4.11 19.91
C ILE A 105 2.95 4.16 21.12
N THR A 106 3.20 5.35 21.66
CA THR A 106 4.09 5.62 22.80
C THR A 106 3.33 5.79 24.12
N GLY A 107 2.02 6.03 24.06
CA GLY A 107 1.12 6.17 25.22
C GLY A 107 1.30 7.46 26.02
N ARG A 108 2.42 8.17 25.83
CA ARG A 108 2.72 9.52 26.32
C ARG A 108 3.62 10.15 25.26
N SER A 109 3.27 11.31 24.72
CA SER A 109 4.08 12.08 23.76
C SER A 109 5.39 12.64 24.35
N THR A 110 6.01 11.89 25.26
CA THR A 110 7.35 12.09 25.79
C THR A 110 8.24 11.07 25.10
N CYS A 111 9.31 11.51 24.44
CA CYS A 111 10.33 10.64 23.83
C CYS A 111 11.14 9.81 24.85
N GLU A 112 10.56 9.49 26.00
CA GLU A 112 11.15 8.74 27.11
C GLU A 112 10.43 7.38 27.17
N GLY A 113 10.86 6.45 26.32
CA GLY A 113 10.39 5.07 26.37
C GLY A 113 11.06 4.30 27.51
N THR A 114 10.29 3.54 28.29
CA THR A 114 10.86 2.60 29.27
C THR A 114 11.36 1.33 28.58
N LEU A 115 12.21 0.54 29.24
CA LEU A 115 12.65 -0.77 28.73
C LEU A 115 11.47 -1.71 28.39
N GLU A 116 10.39 -1.60 29.16
CA GLU A 116 9.16 -2.37 28.95
C GLU A 116 8.48 -2.00 27.62
N ASP A 117 8.53 -0.72 27.23
CA ASP A 117 7.95 -0.24 25.98
C ASP A 117 8.71 -0.76 24.76
N PHE A 118 10.05 -0.82 24.84
CA PHE A 118 10.85 -1.48 23.79
C PHE A 118 10.49 -2.95 23.67
N THR A 119 10.38 -3.65 24.80
CA THR A 119 10.00 -5.07 24.81
C THR A 119 8.61 -5.26 24.19
N ARG A 120 7.64 -4.41 24.53
CA ARG A 120 6.30 -4.42 23.96
C ARG A 120 6.33 -4.15 22.46
N TYR A 121 7.09 -3.15 22.02
CA TYR A 121 7.26 -2.79 20.62
C TYR A 121 7.82 -3.96 19.79
N PHE A 122 8.92 -4.56 20.22
CA PHE A 122 9.52 -5.69 19.50
C PHE A 122 8.59 -6.91 19.49
N ARG A 123 7.89 -7.21 20.60
CA ARG A 123 6.90 -8.30 20.62
C ARG A 123 5.75 -8.06 19.64
N HIS A 124 5.19 -6.85 19.61
CA HIS A 124 4.14 -6.48 18.68
C HIS A 124 4.63 -6.57 17.22
N ARG A 125 5.80 -5.99 16.94
CA ARG A 125 6.44 -6.05 15.62
C ARG A 125 6.66 -7.49 15.16
N PHE A 126 7.09 -8.39 16.05
CA PHE A 126 7.25 -9.81 15.73
C PHE A 126 5.91 -10.45 15.35
N GLN A 127 4.86 -10.21 16.12
CA GLN A 127 3.55 -10.82 15.88
C GLN A 127 2.95 -10.39 14.54
N VAL A 128 3.04 -9.10 14.21
CA VAL A 128 2.57 -8.56 12.93
C VAL A 128 3.34 -9.19 11.77
N LEU A 129 4.68 -9.12 11.80
CA LEU A 129 5.51 -9.66 10.72
C LEU A 129 5.38 -11.17 10.60
N ARG A 130 5.30 -11.90 11.73
CA ARG A 130 5.05 -13.35 11.73
C ARG A 130 3.73 -13.70 11.06
N GLY A 131 2.66 -12.93 11.32
CA GLY A 131 1.35 -13.12 10.70
C GLY A 131 1.43 -12.97 9.19
N MET A 132 2.04 -11.89 8.71
CA MET A 132 2.23 -11.62 7.27
C MET A 132 3.10 -12.69 6.60
N LEU A 133 4.22 -13.08 7.22
CA LEU A 133 5.13 -14.07 6.64
C LEU A 133 4.53 -15.48 6.62
N ARG A 134 3.69 -15.84 7.59
CA ARG A 134 3.01 -17.14 7.61
C ARG A 134 1.98 -17.34 6.50
N GLN A 135 1.44 -16.27 5.92
CA GLN A 135 0.56 -16.36 4.76
C GLN A 135 1.30 -16.87 3.52
N ARG A 136 2.63 -16.77 3.48
CA ARG A 136 3.45 -17.27 2.37
C ARG A 136 3.63 -18.79 2.49
N ARG A 137 3.33 -19.53 1.43
CA ARG A 137 3.43 -21.01 1.37
C ARG A 137 4.82 -21.54 1.75
N GLU A 138 5.87 -20.81 1.40
CA GLU A 138 7.26 -21.15 1.74
C GLU A 138 7.49 -21.20 3.26
N LEU A 139 6.84 -20.30 4.01
CA LEU A 139 7.05 -20.09 5.45
C LEU A 139 5.88 -20.60 6.31
N ALA A 140 4.85 -21.17 5.70
CA ALA A 140 3.68 -21.73 6.40
C ALA A 140 4.05 -22.81 7.45
N GLY A 141 5.16 -23.54 7.22
CA GLY A 141 5.71 -24.54 8.14
C GLY A 141 6.71 -24.01 9.17
N ALA A 142 6.83 -22.68 9.34
CA ALA A 142 7.84 -22.10 10.23
C ALA A 142 7.60 -22.45 11.70
N GLN A 143 8.64 -23.01 12.33
CA GLN A 143 8.66 -23.47 13.71
C GLN A 143 9.32 -22.45 14.63
N ASP A 144 8.97 -22.52 15.92
CA ASP A 144 9.64 -21.71 16.95
C ASP A 144 11.10 -22.18 17.11
N ILE A 145 12.01 -21.24 17.42
CA ILE A 145 13.45 -21.51 17.57
C ILE A 145 13.72 -22.65 18.55
N ALA A 146 12.95 -22.74 19.65
CA ALA A 146 13.08 -23.80 20.65
C ALA A 146 12.81 -25.20 20.09
N LYS A 147 11.85 -25.33 19.16
CA LYS A 147 11.52 -26.60 18.49
C LYS A 147 12.51 -26.89 17.37
N ALA A 148 12.88 -25.87 16.61
CA ALA A 148 13.84 -25.98 15.53
C ALA A 148 15.22 -26.46 16.02
N ARG A 149 15.68 -26.01 17.19
CA ARG A 149 16.93 -26.48 17.81
C ARG A 149 16.97 -27.98 18.12
N ARG A 150 15.82 -28.63 18.27
CA ARG A 150 15.71 -30.07 18.56
C ARG A 150 15.49 -30.92 17.31
N SER A 151 15.26 -30.28 16.16
CA SER A 151 15.01 -30.97 14.90
C SER A 151 16.32 -31.28 14.19
N THR A 152 16.48 -32.51 13.72
CA THR A 152 17.59 -32.94 12.87
C THR A 152 17.29 -32.75 11.37
N ARG A 153 16.07 -32.35 11.03
CA ARG A 153 15.63 -32.12 9.64
C ARG A 153 15.77 -30.65 9.26
N GLU A 154 15.66 -30.37 7.97
CA GLU A 154 15.56 -29.00 7.45
C GLU A 154 14.41 -28.25 8.16
N VAL A 155 14.74 -27.09 8.73
CA VAL A 155 13.82 -26.27 9.53
C VAL A 155 13.67 -24.89 8.93
N ARG A 156 12.43 -24.39 8.98
CA ARG A 156 12.09 -23.03 8.59
C ARG A 156 11.77 -22.24 9.85
N ILE A 157 12.33 -21.05 9.98
CA ILE A 157 12.22 -20.22 11.18
C ILE A 157 11.87 -18.80 10.75
N ILE A 158 10.96 -18.16 11.47
CA ILE A 158 10.70 -16.73 11.37
C ILE A 158 11.25 -16.08 12.65
N GLY A 159 12.16 -15.13 12.52
CA GLY A 159 12.80 -14.44 13.63
C GLY A 159 13.20 -13.02 13.27
N MET A 160 13.53 -12.22 14.29
CA MET A 160 14.17 -10.92 14.08
C MET A 160 15.69 -11.09 14.08
N VAL A 161 16.36 -10.41 13.15
CA VAL A 161 17.82 -10.37 13.08
C VAL A 161 18.31 -9.28 14.05
N ALA A 162 19.18 -9.65 14.99
CA ALA A 162 19.72 -8.73 15.98
C ALA A 162 21.03 -8.07 15.52
N ASP A 163 21.87 -8.82 14.80
CA ASP A 163 23.18 -8.38 14.33
C ASP A 163 23.54 -9.13 13.05
N ILE A 164 24.32 -8.49 12.17
CA ILE A 164 24.81 -9.06 10.91
C ILE A 164 26.33 -8.97 10.95
N ARG A 165 26.99 -10.12 11.09
CA ARG A 165 28.44 -10.21 10.95
C ARG A 165 28.76 -10.34 9.47
N THR A 166 29.43 -9.33 8.94
CA THR A 166 29.91 -9.28 7.55
C THR A 166 31.37 -9.67 7.50
#